data_AF-A0A8T5K527-F1
#
_entry.id   AF-A0A8T5K527-F1
#
_cell.length_a   1.000
_cell.length_b   1.000
_cell.length_c   1.000
_cell.angle_alpha   90.00
_cell.angle_beta   90.00
_cell.angle_gamma   90.00
#
_symmetry.space_group_name_H-M   'P 1'
#
loop_
_entity.id
_entity.type
_entity.pdbx_description
1 polymer ?
#
loop_
_entity_poly.entity_id
_entity_poly.type
_entity_poly.pdbx_seq_one_letter_code
_entity_poly.pdbx_strand_id
1 'polypeptide(L)'
;MNNKTDVYMREIFIGQVDSPEEFIKKVKQERRDGKIPDILNINYNKDLNEVIVEVSRGRSRRPVIIVENGKSKLTEDHVNKLINNEIKWADLKKEGIIEYLDAAEEENCFIALSEDKITNEHSHLEISPILIMGLTTSIVPFSNYGQSARLNRGSKSQKQSLGLYASNYLIRIDTDANILHYPSNPIVKTCNSNIAGQENHPAGQNLVIALMSYEGYNMQDALILNNGSLNRGMGRSTYYKPYSVEELRYSGGLSDKICIPDKEVKGYKAEEDYKLLEEDGIVYPEAKITEADIIIGRTSPPRFLGEMDEFSISANRLRDSSVKIKPGENGIVDMVVVTDNDEGNRLVQLKIRHDRVPEIGDKFASRHGQKGVVGLMVPQQDMPFTVSGITPDLIFSPHSIPSRMTVSHLIEAVAGKAGALHARTVDASAFSNESEESLREMLTEMGFREDGTERMINGITG
;
A
#
# COMPACT_ATOMS: atom_id res chain seq x y z
N MET A 1 58.48 15.26 9.11
CA MET A 1 57.41 16.09 9.71
C MET A 1 56.44 15.11 10.34
N ASN A 2 56.19 15.20 11.66
CA ASN A 2 55.20 14.34 12.32
C ASN A 2 53.83 14.66 11.72
N ASN A 3 53.34 13.79 10.85
CA ASN A 3 52.06 13.98 10.16
C ASN A 3 50.93 13.57 11.12
N LYS A 4 50.74 14.36 12.17
CA LYS A 4 49.62 14.18 13.10
C LYS A 4 48.31 14.29 12.34
N THR A 5 47.32 13.52 12.74
CA THR A 5 46.00 13.50 12.12
C THR A 5 45.09 14.47 12.87
N ASP A 6 44.45 15.39 12.16
CA ASP A 6 43.53 16.36 12.76
C ASP A 6 42.22 15.66 13.14
N VAL A 7 41.66 16.02 14.30
CA VAL A 7 40.40 15.46 14.81
C VAL A 7 39.36 16.57 14.88
N TYR A 8 38.21 16.31 14.27
CA TYR A 8 37.07 17.20 14.23
C TYR A 8 35.89 16.55 14.96
N MET A 9 35.15 17.33 15.74
CA MET A 9 33.88 16.92 16.33
C MET A 9 32.79 17.87 15.86
N ARG A 10 31.82 17.36 15.10
CA ARG A 10 30.80 18.18 14.42
C ARG A 10 31.42 19.30 13.57
N GLU A 11 32.42 18.95 12.77
CA GLU A 11 33.19 19.86 11.90
C GLU A 11 34.00 20.93 12.65
N ILE A 12 34.04 20.89 13.99
CA ILE A 12 34.87 21.79 14.79
C ILE A 12 36.17 21.06 15.13
N PHE A 13 37.31 21.66 14.80
CA PHE A 13 38.61 21.13 15.18
C PHE A 13 38.75 21.04 16.71
N ILE A 14 39.11 19.86 17.22
CA ILE A 14 39.25 19.62 18.67
C ILE A 14 40.67 19.21 19.09
N GLY A 15 41.52 18.77 18.17
CA GLY A 15 42.89 18.38 18.49
C GLY A 15 43.52 17.51 17.41
N GLN A 16 44.64 16.87 17.76
CA GLN A 16 45.41 16.02 16.85
C GLN A 16 45.77 14.70 17.53
N VAL A 17 45.86 13.63 16.75
CA VAL A 17 46.30 12.30 17.20
C VAL A 17 47.50 11.81 16.40
N ASP A 18 48.39 11.06 17.05
CA ASP A 18 49.61 10.55 16.42
C ASP A 18 49.33 9.29 15.57
N SER A 19 48.45 8.39 16.03
CA SER A 19 47.98 7.22 15.27
C SER A 19 46.45 7.24 15.14
N PRO A 20 45.90 7.53 13.95
CA PRO A 20 44.46 7.57 13.74
C PRO A 20 43.83 6.18 13.84
N GLU A 21 44.49 5.12 13.37
CA GLU A 21 43.97 3.76 13.42
C GLU A 21 43.79 3.26 14.87
N GLU A 22 44.78 3.50 15.73
CA GLU A 22 44.67 3.15 17.15
C GLU A 22 43.60 3.96 17.86
N PHE A 23 43.51 5.26 17.57
CA PHE A 23 42.49 6.15 18.12
C PHE A 23 41.08 5.67 17.75
N ILE A 24 40.84 5.35 16.48
CA ILE A 24 39.54 4.88 16.00
C ILE A 24 39.19 3.53 16.60
N LYS A 25 40.14 2.59 16.62
CA LYS A 25 39.94 1.27 17.23
C LYS A 25 39.54 1.42 18.70
N LYS A 26 40.21 2.31 19.44
CA LYS A 26 39.87 2.60 20.84
C LYS A 26 38.47 3.19 20.99
N VAL A 27 38.11 4.20 20.19
CA VAL A 27 36.77 4.82 20.24
C VAL A 27 35.68 3.79 19.90
N LYS A 28 35.87 2.98 18.85
CA LYS A 28 34.92 1.91 18.50
C LYS A 28 34.79 0.87 19.62
N GLN A 29 35.90 0.47 20.25
CA GLN A 29 35.86 -0.45 21.38
C GLN A 29 35.13 0.15 22.59
N GLU A 30 35.40 1.40 22.95
CA GLU A 30 34.71 2.08 24.04
C GLU A 30 33.20 2.24 23.75
N ARG A 31 32.82 2.41 22.48
CA ARG A 31 31.41 2.41 22.04
C ARG A 31 30.77 1.04 22.23
N ARG A 32 31.45 -0.02 21.79
CA ARG A 32 30.99 -1.42 21.92
C ARG A 32 30.89 -1.87 23.37
N ASP A 33 31.77 -1.38 24.24
CA ASP A 33 31.75 -1.61 25.69
C ASP A 33 30.65 -0.80 26.41
N GLY A 34 29.96 0.12 25.72
CA GLY A 34 28.95 1.00 26.30
C GLY A 34 29.51 2.14 27.17
N LYS A 35 30.81 2.45 27.07
CA LYS A 35 31.46 3.56 27.81
C LYS A 35 31.15 4.93 27.21
N ILE A 36 30.91 4.98 25.91
CA ILE A 36 30.51 6.19 25.18
C ILE A 36 29.16 5.99 24.49
N PRO A 37 28.43 7.08 24.18
CA PRO A 37 27.12 6.99 23.55
C PRO A 37 27.15 6.24 22.21
N ASP A 38 26.17 5.36 22.02
CA ASP A 38 25.93 4.60 20.79
C ASP A 38 25.59 5.46 19.55
N ILE A 39 25.32 6.75 19.76
CA ILE A 39 25.06 7.72 18.70
C ILE A 39 26.34 8.18 18.03
N LEU A 40 27.50 8.02 18.67
CA LEU A 40 28.77 8.44 18.14
C LEU A 40 29.18 7.55 16.97
N ASN A 41 29.44 8.18 15.82
CA ASN A 41 30.09 7.56 14.68
C ASN A 41 31.45 8.23 14.41
N ILE A 42 32.38 7.46 13.86
CA ILE A 42 33.75 7.93 13.63
C ILE A 42 34.23 7.52 12.25
N ASN A 43 34.69 8.49 11.47
CA ASN A 43 35.26 8.29 10.14
C ASN A 43 36.72 8.75 10.11
N TYR A 44 37.56 8.01 9.37
CA TYR A 44 38.87 8.44 8.94
C TYR A 44 38.86 8.75 7.45
N ASN A 45 39.11 10.02 7.13
CA ASN A 45 39.40 10.43 5.77
C ASN A 45 40.91 10.33 5.53
N LYS A 46 41.34 9.29 4.82
CA LYS A 46 42.76 9.04 4.51
C LYS A 46 43.35 10.08 3.57
N ASP A 47 42.54 10.65 2.68
CA ASP A 47 43.01 11.62 1.67
C ASP A 47 43.33 12.98 2.30
N LEU A 48 42.50 13.40 3.27
CA LEU A 48 42.71 14.65 4.02
C LEU A 48 43.56 14.45 5.28
N ASN A 49 43.77 13.20 5.70
CA ASN A 49 44.36 12.85 6.98
C ASN A 49 43.62 13.50 8.17
N GLU A 50 42.30 13.27 8.22
CA GLU A 50 41.39 13.82 9.23
C GLU A 50 40.50 12.74 9.84
N VAL A 51 40.28 12.80 11.15
CA VAL A 51 39.30 11.98 11.87
C VAL A 51 38.09 12.83 12.20
N ILE A 52 36.92 12.39 11.76
CA ILE A 52 35.66 13.09 11.98
C ILE A 52 34.83 12.27 12.98
N VAL A 53 34.55 12.88 14.12
CA VAL A 53 33.67 12.34 15.15
C VAL A 53 32.32 13.03 15.06
N GLU A 54 31.28 12.24 14.80
CA GLU A 54 29.94 12.76 14.58
C GLU A 54 28.93 12.22 15.60
N VAL A 55 28.17 13.15 16.19
CA VAL A 55 27.16 12.91 17.23
C VAL A 55 25.87 13.71 16.97
N SER A 56 25.76 14.39 15.82
CA SER A 56 24.60 15.19 15.44
C SER A 56 23.33 14.34 15.33
N ARG A 57 22.19 14.98 15.62
CA ARG A 57 20.85 14.41 15.47
C ARG A 57 20.40 14.50 14.01
N GLY A 58 19.60 13.55 13.55
CA GLY A 58 19.01 13.55 12.20
C GLY A 58 19.76 12.71 11.16
N ARG A 59 20.90 12.11 11.52
CA ARG A 59 21.63 11.21 10.63
C ARG A 59 20.89 9.90 10.41
N SER A 60 20.91 9.43 9.17
CA SER A 60 20.48 8.08 8.83
C SER A 60 21.58 7.09 9.19
N ARG A 61 21.23 6.07 9.96
CA ARG A 61 22.15 5.01 10.37
C ARG A 61 21.52 3.67 10.10
N ARG A 62 22.33 2.69 9.70
CA ARG A 62 21.88 1.31 9.47
C ARG A 62 22.56 0.35 10.43
N PRO A 63 21.82 -0.63 10.99
CA PRO A 63 22.41 -1.66 11.82
C PRO A 63 23.15 -2.71 10.97
N VAL A 64 24.33 -3.12 11.42
CA VAL A 64 25.11 -4.22 10.84
C VAL A 64 25.66 -5.09 11.95
N ILE A 65 25.94 -6.36 11.63
CA ILE A 65 26.54 -7.31 12.57
C ILE A 65 28.05 -7.12 12.55
N ILE A 66 28.68 -7.07 13.71
CA ILE A 66 30.13 -6.95 13.83
C ILE A 66 30.78 -8.30 13.47
N VAL A 67 31.83 -8.25 12.65
CA VAL A 67 32.69 -9.40 12.33
C VAL A 67 34.05 -9.20 12.99
N GLU A 68 34.53 -10.22 13.68
CA GLU A 68 35.87 -10.24 14.28
C GLU A 68 36.61 -11.50 13.88
N ASN A 69 37.84 -11.34 13.37
CA ASN A 69 38.71 -12.46 12.97
C ASN A 69 38.03 -13.44 12.01
N GLY A 70 37.28 -12.92 11.03
CA GLY A 70 36.58 -13.73 10.03
C GLY A 70 35.37 -14.49 10.57
N LYS A 71 34.83 -14.13 11.74
CA LYS A 71 33.62 -14.72 12.31
C LYS A 71 32.59 -13.66 12.68
N SER A 72 31.33 -13.95 12.40
CA SER A 72 30.20 -13.16 12.90
C SER A 72 30.16 -13.19 14.43
N LYS A 73 29.91 -12.04 15.07
CA LYS A 73 29.58 -11.99 16.51
C LYS A 73 28.19 -12.49 16.81
N LEU A 74 27.28 -12.44 15.83
CA LEU A 74 25.96 -13.04 15.97
C LEU A 74 26.12 -14.55 15.78
N THR A 75 25.75 -15.33 16.80
CA THR A 75 25.86 -16.79 16.80
C THR A 75 24.46 -17.41 16.79
N GLU A 76 24.36 -18.68 16.44
CA GLU A 76 23.10 -19.43 16.51
C GLU A 76 22.49 -19.42 17.93
N ASP A 77 23.31 -19.41 18.98
CA ASP A 77 22.83 -19.30 20.37
C ASP A 77 22.11 -17.96 20.61
N HIS A 78 22.68 -16.84 20.12
CA HIS A 78 22.00 -15.55 20.18
C HIS A 78 20.68 -15.57 19.39
N VAL A 79 20.65 -16.21 18.22
CA VAL A 79 19.43 -16.34 17.41
C VAL A 79 18.35 -17.16 18.14
N ASN A 80 18.72 -18.29 18.75
CA ASN A 80 17.81 -19.12 19.53
C ASN A 80 17.26 -18.36 20.76
N LYS A 81 18.11 -17.59 21.45
CA LYS A 81 17.69 -16.72 22.55
C LYS A 81 16.72 -15.62 22.09
N LEU A 82 16.91 -15.05 20.90
CA LEU A 82 15.96 -14.09 20.31
C LEU A 82 14.61 -14.75 20.02
N ILE A 83 14.61 -15.94 19.42
CA ILE A 83 13.39 -16.70 19.10
C ILE A 83 12.61 -17.05 20.38
N ASN A 84 13.32 -17.41 21.45
CA ASN A 84 12.74 -17.72 22.75
C ASN A 84 12.33 -16.49 23.57
N ASN A 85 12.55 -15.26 23.04
CA ASN A 85 12.34 -13.99 23.74
C ASN A 85 13.18 -13.83 25.04
N GLU A 86 14.32 -14.50 25.14
CA GLU A 86 15.25 -14.39 26.28
C GLU A 86 16.10 -13.11 26.20
N ILE A 87 16.47 -12.70 24.98
CA ILE A 87 17.17 -11.44 24.69
C ILE A 87 16.37 -10.62 23.69
N LYS A 88 16.59 -9.30 23.69
CA LYS A 88 15.97 -8.36 22.76
C LYS A 88 17.02 -7.69 21.87
N TRP A 89 16.57 -6.98 20.85
CA TRP A 89 17.43 -6.18 19.97
C TRP A 89 18.34 -5.19 20.75
N ALA A 90 17.82 -4.61 21.83
CA ALA A 90 18.59 -3.70 22.69
C ALA A 90 19.76 -4.40 23.39
N ASP A 91 19.62 -5.69 23.72
CA ASP A 91 20.67 -6.48 24.37
C ASP A 91 21.79 -6.80 23.38
N LEU A 92 21.46 -7.16 22.13
CA LEU A 92 22.46 -7.36 21.06
C LEU A 92 23.32 -6.11 20.82
N LYS A 93 22.69 -4.94 20.91
CA LYS A 93 23.38 -3.65 20.80
C LYS A 93 24.29 -3.40 22.01
N LYS A 94 23.79 -3.67 23.22
CA LYS A 94 24.52 -3.49 24.47
C LYS A 94 25.73 -4.44 24.59
N GLU A 95 25.60 -5.65 24.07
CA GLU A 95 26.67 -6.66 24.03
C GLU A 95 27.69 -6.41 22.91
N GLY A 96 27.51 -5.37 22.09
CA GLY A 96 28.42 -5.05 20.99
C GLY A 96 28.43 -6.12 19.90
N ILE A 97 27.28 -6.76 19.65
CA ILE A 97 27.06 -7.69 18.53
C ILE A 97 26.63 -6.93 17.28
N ILE A 98 25.75 -5.94 17.45
CA ILE A 98 25.24 -5.06 16.39
C ILE A 98 25.74 -3.65 16.63
N GLU A 99 26.21 -2.97 15.58
CA GLU A 99 26.48 -1.53 15.60
C GLU A 99 25.76 -0.78 14.49
N TYR A 100 25.53 0.52 14.73
CA TYR A 100 24.84 1.41 13.80
C TYR A 100 25.86 2.28 13.10
N LEU A 101 26.00 2.11 11.80
CA LEU A 101 26.89 2.90 10.96
C LEU A 101 26.10 4.03 10.31
N ASP A 102 26.66 5.24 10.30
CA ASP A 102 26.23 6.27 9.35
C ASP A 102 27.03 6.15 8.05
N ALA A 103 26.62 6.92 7.04
CA ALA A 103 27.27 6.89 5.72
C ALA A 103 28.78 7.21 5.79
N ALA A 104 29.20 8.09 6.72
CA ALA A 104 30.61 8.44 6.86
C ALA A 104 31.42 7.29 7.45
N GLU A 105 30.99 6.70 8.57
CA GLU A 105 31.73 5.57 9.16
C GLU A 105 31.68 4.30 8.28
N GLU A 106 30.60 4.12 7.51
CA GLU A 106 30.47 3.03 6.56
C GLU A 106 31.56 3.05 5.47
N GLU A 107 32.05 4.22 5.06
CA GLU A 107 33.15 4.35 4.09
C GLU A 107 34.45 3.66 4.54
N ASN A 108 34.62 3.45 5.86
CA ASN A 108 35.77 2.73 6.41
C ASN A 108 35.48 1.25 6.70
N CYS A 109 34.33 0.73 6.26
CA CYS A 109 33.88 -0.62 6.55
C CYS A 109 33.89 -1.51 5.29
N PHE A 110 34.33 -2.76 5.45
CA PHE A 110 34.22 -3.78 4.41
C PHE A 110 33.18 -4.81 4.87
N ILE A 111 32.00 -4.78 4.25
CA ILE A 111 30.79 -5.43 4.77
C ILE A 111 30.45 -6.65 3.91
N ALA A 112 30.41 -7.83 4.53
CA ALA A 112 30.03 -9.08 3.87
C ALA A 112 28.51 -9.10 3.66
N LEU A 113 28.04 -9.56 2.49
CA LEU A 113 26.60 -9.65 2.20
C LEU A 113 25.94 -10.90 2.82
N SER A 114 26.73 -11.94 3.07
CA SER A 114 26.26 -13.23 3.55
C SER A 114 27.39 -13.93 4.30
N GLU A 115 27.04 -14.84 5.21
CA GLU A 115 28.01 -15.49 6.10
C GLU A 115 29.05 -16.33 5.34
N ASP A 116 28.66 -16.94 4.21
CA ASP A 116 29.54 -17.73 3.34
C ASP A 116 30.66 -16.91 2.68
N LYS A 117 30.51 -15.58 2.63
CA LYS A 117 31.49 -14.66 2.00
C LYS A 117 32.41 -13.98 3.00
N ILE A 118 32.26 -14.27 4.30
CA ILE A 118 33.10 -13.66 5.33
C ILE A 118 34.56 -14.08 5.13
N THR A 119 35.45 -13.09 5.18
CA THR A 119 36.91 -13.26 5.19
C THR A 119 37.50 -12.50 6.38
N ASN A 120 38.78 -12.70 6.68
CA ASN A 120 39.47 -11.98 7.75
C ASN A 120 39.57 -10.45 7.52
N GLU A 121 39.28 -9.98 6.31
CA GLU A 121 39.32 -8.56 5.94
C GLU A 121 38.00 -7.85 6.22
N HIS A 122 36.89 -8.59 6.37
CA HIS A 122 35.58 -8.01 6.59
C HIS A 122 35.46 -7.47 8.02
N SER A 123 34.92 -6.26 8.14
CA SER A 123 34.65 -5.62 9.43
C SER A 123 33.22 -5.88 9.94
N HIS A 124 32.28 -6.08 9.02
CA HIS A 124 30.87 -6.31 9.35
C HIS A 124 30.21 -7.31 8.40
N LEU A 125 29.00 -7.71 8.77
CA LEU A 125 28.10 -8.58 8.03
C LEU A 125 26.73 -7.89 7.92
N GLU A 126 26.13 -7.96 6.74
CA GLU A 126 24.77 -7.51 6.48
C GLU A 126 23.76 -8.42 7.19
N ILE A 127 22.73 -7.82 7.79
CA ILE A 127 21.70 -8.60 8.52
C ILE A 127 20.82 -9.36 7.55
N SER A 128 20.36 -8.68 6.50
CA SER A 128 19.65 -9.31 5.39
C SER A 128 19.72 -8.40 4.17
N PRO A 129 20.05 -8.95 2.98
CA PRO A 129 20.11 -8.17 1.74
C PRO A 129 18.74 -7.59 1.33
N ILE A 130 17.63 -8.09 1.86
CA ILE A 130 16.29 -7.54 1.57
C ILE A 130 16.12 -6.10 2.09
N LEU A 131 16.91 -5.69 3.09
CA LEU A 131 16.80 -4.39 3.76
C LEU A 131 17.15 -3.21 2.85
N ILE A 132 17.77 -3.45 1.68
CA ILE A 132 17.97 -2.43 0.66
C ILE A 132 16.65 -1.92 0.08
N MET A 133 15.58 -2.71 0.14
CA MET A 133 14.27 -2.34 -0.38
C MET A 133 13.39 -1.71 0.71
N GLY A 134 12.68 -0.64 0.34
CA GLY A 134 11.61 -0.10 1.18
C GLY A 134 10.43 -1.08 1.31
N LEU A 135 9.65 -0.93 2.39
CA LEU A 135 8.54 -1.83 2.76
C LEU A 135 7.60 -2.17 1.59
N THR A 136 7.20 -1.19 0.79
CA THR A 136 6.23 -1.43 -0.30
C THR A 136 6.84 -2.14 -1.51
N THR A 137 8.15 -2.03 -1.70
CA THR A 137 8.86 -2.71 -2.80
C THR A 137 9.22 -4.13 -2.41
N SER A 138 9.50 -4.39 -1.14
CA SER A 138 9.82 -5.73 -0.64
C SER A 138 8.62 -6.67 -0.54
N ILE A 139 7.40 -6.18 -0.75
CA ILE A 139 6.18 -6.99 -0.89
C ILE A 139 6.01 -7.52 -2.32
N VAL A 140 6.72 -6.97 -3.32
CA VAL A 140 6.72 -7.52 -4.68
C VAL A 140 7.44 -8.88 -4.65
N PRO A 141 6.77 -9.99 -4.96
CA PRO A 141 7.38 -11.32 -4.88
C PRO A 141 8.45 -11.48 -5.95
N PHE A 142 9.50 -12.26 -5.66
CA PHE A 142 10.59 -12.55 -6.60
C PHE A 142 11.21 -11.28 -7.21
N SER A 143 11.30 -10.19 -6.43
CA SER A 143 11.66 -8.88 -6.95
C SER A 143 13.04 -8.84 -7.61
N ASN A 144 13.98 -9.67 -7.17
CA ASN A 144 15.32 -9.80 -7.76
C ASN A 144 15.33 -10.38 -9.19
N TYR A 145 14.22 -10.95 -9.66
CA TYR A 145 14.04 -11.46 -11.04
C TYR A 145 13.29 -10.48 -11.95
N GLY A 146 12.95 -9.28 -11.44
CA GLY A 146 12.23 -8.24 -12.17
C GLY A 146 13.11 -7.03 -12.51
N GLN A 147 12.79 -6.34 -13.60
CA GLN A 147 13.41 -5.06 -13.92
C GLN A 147 13.04 -3.99 -12.87
N SER A 148 14.01 -3.16 -12.45
CA SER A 148 13.82 -2.11 -11.43
C SER A 148 12.64 -1.16 -11.71
N ALA A 149 12.44 -0.76 -12.97
CA ALA A 149 11.32 0.09 -13.37
C ALA A 149 9.96 -0.58 -13.13
N ARG A 150 9.87 -1.91 -13.24
CA ARG A 150 8.67 -2.69 -12.98
C ARG A 150 8.41 -2.87 -11.50
N LEU A 151 9.44 -3.10 -10.70
CA LEU A 151 9.34 -3.13 -9.24
C LEU A 151 8.73 -1.82 -8.71
N ASN A 152 9.26 -0.67 -9.13
CA ASN A 152 8.73 0.63 -8.73
C ASN A 152 7.25 0.84 -9.13
N ARG A 153 6.83 0.32 -10.28
CA ARG A 153 5.42 0.35 -10.71
C ARG A 153 4.57 -0.64 -9.91
N GLY A 154 5.11 -1.79 -9.57
CA GLY A 154 4.51 -2.79 -8.69
C GLY A 154 4.20 -2.21 -7.32
N SER A 155 5.21 -1.62 -6.66
CA SER A 155 5.05 -0.96 -5.35
C SER A 155 4.00 0.14 -5.37
N LYS A 156 3.92 0.93 -6.47
CA LYS A 156 2.88 1.96 -6.64
C LYS A 156 1.49 1.35 -6.83
N SER A 157 1.40 0.24 -7.56
CA SER A 157 0.12 -0.42 -7.81
C SER A 157 -0.45 -1.02 -6.53
N GLN A 158 0.39 -1.62 -5.68
CA GLN A 158 -0.04 -2.15 -4.38
C GLN A 158 -0.60 -1.07 -3.44
N LYS A 159 -0.05 0.15 -3.45
CA LYS A 159 -0.61 1.30 -2.70
C LYS A 159 -1.97 1.76 -3.20
N GLN A 160 -2.31 1.44 -4.45
CA GLN A 160 -3.56 1.82 -5.11
C GLN A 160 -4.58 0.66 -5.11
N SER A 161 -4.18 -0.52 -4.65
CA SER A 161 -5.02 -1.70 -4.63
C SER A 161 -6.18 -1.52 -3.65
N LEU A 162 -7.34 -2.06 -4.03
CA LEU A 162 -8.52 -2.08 -3.18
C LEU A 162 -8.39 -3.20 -2.15
N GLY A 163 -8.80 -2.93 -0.92
CA GLY A 163 -8.74 -3.86 0.20
C GLY A 163 -9.46 -3.29 1.41
N LEU A 164 -9.32 -3.95 2.56
CA LEU A 164 -9.80 -3.41 3.82
C LEU A 164 -8.76 -2.43 4.39
N TYR A 165 -8.98 -1.12 4.23
CA TYR A 165 -8.02 -0.11 4.67
C TYR A 165 -8.05 0.16 6.19
N ALA A 166 -9.19 -0.07 6.85
CA ALA A 166 -9.34 0.09 8.29
C ALA A 166 -10.51 -0.78 8.80
N SER A 167 -10.35 -1.45 9.95
CA SER A 167 -11.42 -2.29 10.52
C SER A 167 -12.66 -1.49 10.93
N ASN A 168 -12.49 -0.24 11.32
CA ASN A 168 -13.56 0.66 11.72
C ASN A 168 -14.12 1.51 10.58
N TYR A 169 -13.91 1.12 9.30
CA TYR A 169 -14.38 1.88 8.14
C TYR A 169 -15.91 2.12 8.14
N LEU A 170 -16.70 1.24 8.77
CA LEU A 170 -18.15 1.37 8.86
C LEU A 170 -18.58 2.65 9.60
N ILE A 171 -17.88 3.02 10.67
CA ILE A 171 -18.18 4.23 11.48
C ILE A 171 -17.38 5.46 11.03
N ARG A 172 -16.51 5.33 10.03
CA ARG A 172 -15.69 6.44 9.51
C ARG A 172 -16.39 7.16 8.36
N ILE A 173 -16.09 8.45 8.27
CA ILE A 173 -16.53 9.37 7.20
C ILE A 173 -15.27 9.83 6.46
N ASP A 174 -14.65 8.91 5.73
CA ASP A 174 -13.47 9.20 4.91
C ASP A 174 -13.89 9.62 3.50
N THR A 175 -13.17 10.57 2.90
CA THR A 175 -13.38 11.00 1.51
C THR A 175 -12.81 9.96 0.54
N ASP A 176 -13.61 9.57 -0.46
CA ASP A 176 -13.22 8.68 -1.56
C ASP A 176 -12.65 7.31 -1.13
N ALA A 177 -13.31 6.66 -0.17
CA ALA A 177 -12.90 5.35 0.30
C ALA A 177 -13.47 4.21 -0.57
N ASN A 178 -12.70 3.14 -0.75
CA ASN A 178 -13.14 1.95 -1.47
C ASN A 178 -12.85 0.70 -0.63
N ILE A 179 -13.80 -0.23 -0.60
CA ILE A 179 -13.68 -1.51 0.12
C ILE A 179 -13.92 -2.65 -0.86
N LEU A 180 -12.93 -3.53 -0.99
CA LEU A 180 -13.07 -4.79 -1.72
C LEU A 180 -13.91 -5.77 -0.88
N HIS A 181 -14.92 -6.41 -1.47
CA HIS A 181 -15.86 -7.27 -0.73
C HIS A 181 -15.19 -8.55 -0.20
N TYR A 182 -14.39 -9.19 -1.04
CA TYR A 182 -13.76 -10.48 -0.73
C TYR A 182 -12.24 -10.41 -0.96
N PRO A 183 -11.48 -9.71 -0.11
CA PRO A 183 -10.03 -9.71 -0.22
C PRO A 183 -9.48 -11.09 0.19
N SER A 184 -8.41 -11.54 -0.47
CA SER A 184 -7.77 -12.82 -0.15
C SER A 184 -6.29 -12.66 0.13
N ASN A 185 -5.79 -13.42 1.11
CA ASN A 185 -4.36 -13.49 1.37
C ASN A 185 -3.62 -14.08 0.16
N PRO A 186 -2.53 -13.45 -0.31
CA PRO A 186 -1.79 -13.97 -1.46
C PRO A 186 -1.17 -15.33 -1.12
N ILE A 187 -1.24 -16.29 -2.06
CA ILE A 187 -0.62 -17.61 -1.89
C ILE A 187 0.91 -17.48 -1.83
N VAL A 188 1.47 -16.61 -2.68
CA VAL A 188 2.89 -16.31 -2.76
C VAL A 188 3.17 -15.05 -1.92
N LYS A 189 3.90 -15.21 -0.82
CA LYS A 189 4.15 -14.13 0.17
C LYS A 189 5.62 -13.79 0.25
N THR A 190 5.92 -12.62 0.80
CA THR A 190 7.27 -12.27 1.25
C THR A 190 7.28 -12.12 2.76
N CYS A 191 8.43 -12.25 3.41
CA CYS A 191 8.56 -12.04 4.86
C CYS A 191 8.05 -10.66 5.29
N ASN A 192 8.27 -9.64 4.45
CA ASN A 192 7.79 -8.28 4.68
C ASN A 192 6.27 -8.12 4.50
N SER A 193 5.60 -9.03 3.79
CA SER A 193 4.13 -9.04 3.71
C SER A 193 3.50 -9.31 5.09
N ASN A 194 4.11 -10.21 5.86
CA ASN A 194 3.67 -10.53 7.22
C ASN A 194 3.97 -9.38 8.18
N ILE A 195 5.16 -8.78 8.08
CA ILE A 195 5.55 -7.61 8.88
C ILE A 195 4.64 -6.41 8.60
N ALA A 196 4.24 -6.21 7.34
CA ALA A 196 3.30 -5.17 6.95
C ALA A 196 1.84 -5.43 7.39
N GLY A 197 1.55 -6.61 7.97
CA GLY A 197 0.20 -6.98 8.39
C GLY A 197 -0.76 -7.29 7.25
N GLN A 198 -0.26 -7.64 6.06
CA GLN A 198 -1.14 -7.96 4.91
C GLN A 198 -2.04 -9.17 5.16
N GLU A 199 -1.67 -10.07 6.08
CA GLU A 199 -2.52 -11.21 6.44
C GLU A 199 -3.84 -10.81 7.10
N ASN A 200 -3.81 -9.69 7.82
CA ASN A 200 -4.99 -9.13 8.50
C ASN A 200 -5.76 -8.16 7.60
N HIS A 201 -5.05 -7.49 6.68
CA HIS A 201 -5.60 -6.48 5.78
C HIS A 201 -5.16 -6.72 4.32
N PRO A 202 -5.60 -7.83 3.69
CA PRO A 202 -5.24 -8.11 2.31
C PRO A 202 -5.87 -7.09 1.34
N ALA A 203 -5.12 -6.78 0.28
CA ALA A 203 -5.54 -5.88 -0.79
C ALA A 203 -5.40 -6.59 -2.15
N GLY A 204 -6.51 -7.14 -2.64
CA GLY A 204 -6.59 -7.90 -3.88
C GLY A 204 -7.16 -9.31 -3.71
N GLN A 205 -7.14 -10.06 -4.81
CA GLN A 205 -7.63 -11.44 -4.90
C GLN A 205 -6.61 -12.31 -5.63
N ASN A 206 -6.50 -13.59 -5.24
CA ASN A 206 -5.82 -14.60 -6.05
C ASN A 206 -6.73 -14.95 -7.23
N LEU A 207 -6.26 -14.71 -8.45
CA LEU A 207 -6.99 -15.00 -9.68
C LEU A 207 -6.28 -16.08 -10.47
N VAL A 208 -7.04 -17.00 -11.06
CA VAL A 208 -6.50 -17.96 -12.03
C VAL A 208 -6.29 -17.25 -13.36
N ILE A 209 -5.04 -17.03 -13.72
CA ILE A 209 -4.66 -16.31 -14.94
C ILE A 209 -4.29 -17.27 -16.06
N ALA A 210 -4.65 -16.91 -17.30
CA ALA A 210 -4.13 -17.57 -18.51
C ALA A 210 -3.37 -16.57 -19.40
N LEU A 211 -2.20 -17.02 -19.87
CA LEU A 211 -1.30 -16.30 -20.76
C LEU A 211 -1.53 -16.76 -22.19
N MET A 212 -2.44 -16.12 -22.91
CA MET A 212 -2.72 -16.46 -24.31
C MET A 212 -3.31 -15.28 -25.08
N SER A 213 -3.20 -15.28 -26.40
CA SER A 213 -3.93 -14.35 -27.26
C SER A 213 -5.36 -14.84 -27.43
N TYR A 214 -6.34 -13.96 -27.26
CA TYR A 214 -7.76 -14.31 -27.36
C TYR A 214 -8.47 -13.26 -28.22
N GLU A 215 -8.87 -13.67 -29.43
CA GLU A 215 -9.67 -12.92 -30.40
C GLU A 215 -9.20 -11.48 -30.71
N GLY A 216 -7.96 -11.12 -30.37
CA GLY A 216 -7.41 -9.76 -30.51
C GLY A 216 -7.85 -8.77 -29.41
N TYR A 217 -8.81 -9.11 -28.56
CA TYR A 217 -9.34 -8.21 -27.53
C TYR A 217 -8.42 -7.98 -26.33
N ASN A 218 -7.35 -8.77 -26.20
CA ASN A 218 -6.30 -8.56 -25.18
C ASN A 218 -5.00 -7.98 -25.74
N MET A 219 -5.04 -7.35 -26.92
CA MET A 219 -3.91 -6.60 -27.46
C MET A 219 -3.66 -5.32 -26.65
N GLN A 220 -2.42 -4.79 -26.69
CA GLN A 220 -2.05 -3.52 -26.08
C GLN A 220 -2.48 -3.33 -24.60
N ASP A 221 -2.20 -4.33 -23.75
CA ASP A 221 -2.52 -4.34 -22.31
C ASP A 221 -4.01 -4.42 -21.96
N ALA A 222 -4.87 -4.74 -22.93
CA ALA A 222 -6.24 -5.10 -22.60
C ALA A 222 -6.31 -6.47 -21.90
N LEU A 223 -7.28 -6.60 -21.01
CA LEU A 223 -7.56 -7.78 -20.21
C LEU A 223 -8.92 -8.33 -20.59
N ILE A 224 -9.04 -9.66 -20.55
CA ILE A 224 -10.31 -10.34 -20.73
C ILE A 224 -10.71 -10.96 -19.40
N LEU A 225 -11.94 -10.71 -18.97
CA LEU A 225 -12.46 -11.22 -17.71
C LEU A 225 -13.54 -12.28 -17.94
N ASN A 226 -13.56 -13.28 -17.06
CA ASN A 226 -14.62 -14.27 -17.00
C ASN A 226 -15.88 -13.69 -16.34
N ASN A 227 -16.97 -13.59 -17.10
CA ASN A 227 -18.24 -13.09 -16.57
C ASN A 227 -18.81 -14.01 -15.48
N GLY A 228 -18.55 -15.31 -15.55
CA GLY A 228 -18.93 -16.25 -14.49
C GLY A 228 -18.24 -15.94 -13.16
N SER A 229 -16.98 -15.52 -13.18
CA SER A 229 -16.23 -15.12 -11.98
C SER A 229 -16.69 -13.78 -11.43
N LEU A 230 -16.98 -12.80 -12.31
CA LEU A 230 -17.55 -11.50 -11.94
C LEU A 230 -18.90 -11.65 -11.24
N ASN A 231 -19.80 -12.45 -11.81
CA ASN A 231 -21.13 -12.72 -11.23
C ASN A 231 -21.06 -13.41 -9.85
N ARG A 232 -19.95 -14.09 -9.54
CA ARG A 232 -19.69 -14.72 -8.24
C ARG A 232 -18.97 -13.80 -7.24
N GLY A 233 -18.69 -12.54 -7.61
CA GLY A 233 -18.12 -11.53 -6.71
C GLY A 233 -16.64 -11.24 -6.91
N MET A 234 -16.01 -11.71 -7.99
CA MET A 234 -14.64 -11.32 -8.33
C MET A 234 -14.55 -9.79 -8.52
N GLY A 235 -13.60 -9.15 -7.84
CA GLY A 235 -13.29 -7.73 -7.98
C GLY A 235 -14.37 -6.77 -7.49
N ARG A 236 -15.49 -7.25 -6.94
CA ARG A 236 -16.60 -6.39 -6.49
C ARG A 236 -16.17 -5.54 -5.30
N SER A 237 -16.47 -4.25 -5.37
CA SER A 237 -16.11 -3.28 -4.33
C SER A 237 -17.26 -2.34 -4.01
N THR A 238 -17.19 -1.70 -2.85
CA THR A 238 -18.09 -0.60 -2.48
C THR A 238 -17.28 0.68 -2.38
N TYR A 239 -17.70 1.70 -3.12
CA TYR A 239 -17.17 3.05 -3.02
C TYR A 239 -18.01 3.88 -2.04
N TYR A 240 -17.35 4.56 -1.12
CA TYR A 240 -17.96 5.40 -0.10
C TYR A 240 -17.59 6.86 -0.32
N LYS A 241 -18.59 7.72 -0.21
CA LYS A 241 -18.43 9.16 -0.40
C LYS A 241 -19.20 9.95 0.65
N PRO A 242 -18.54 10.90 1.35
CA PRO A 242 -19.20 11.73 2.33
C PRO A 242 -19.78 13.01 1.70
N TYR A 243 -20.89 13.47 2.26
CA TYR A 243 -21.49 14.78 2.03
C TYR A 243 -21.66 15.46 3.38
N SER A 244 -21.28 16.72 3.48
CA SER A 244 -21.26 17.46 4.74
C SER A 244 -21.93 18.81 4.55
N VAL A 245 -22.86 19.16 5.44
CA VAL A 245 -23.60 20.43 5.42
C VAL A 245 -23.66 20.99 6.82
N GLU A 246 -23.30 22.27 6.93
CA GLU A 246 -23.37 23.02 8.18
C GLU A 246 -24.49 24.06 8.10
N GLU A 247 -25.16 24.25 9.23
CA GLU A 247 -26.13 25.31 9.47
C GLU A 247 -25.41 26.59 9.90
N LEU A 248 -24.94 27.36 8.91
CA LEU A 248 -24.12 28.54 9.17
C LEU A 248 -24.94 29.67 9.83
N ARG A 249 -24.35 30.28 10.85
CA ARG A 249 -24.85 31.52 11.47
C ARG A 249 -24.11 32.71 10.88
N TYR A 250 -24.84 33.63 10.28
CA TYR A 250 -24.29 34.82 9.63
C TYR A 250 -24.26 36.01 10.58
N SER A 251 -23.32 36.93 10.34
CA SER A 251 -23.27 38.23 10.99
C SER A 251 -24.57 39.00 10.70
N GLY A 252 -25.35 39.27 11.75
CA GLY A 252 -26.71 39.86 11.63
C GLY A 252 -27.82 38.99 12.22
N GLY A 253 -27.50 37.84 12.82
CA GLY A 253 -28.46 36.99 13.52
C GLY A 253 -29.31 36.11 12.61
N LEU A 254 -29.06 36.14 11.30
CA LEU A 254 -29.64 35.23 10.33
C LEU A 254 -28.86 33.91 10.36
N SER A 255 -29.56 32.79 10.23
CA SER A 255 -28.94 31.47 10.11
C SER A 255 -29.53 30.72 8.92
N ASP A 256 -28.75 29.81 8.37
CA ASP A 256 -29.31 28.72 7.57
C ASP A 256 -30.27 27.91 8.45
N LYS A 257 -31.19 27.17 7.82
CA LYS A 257 -32.04 26.19 8.51
C LYS A 257 -32.10 24.91 7.70
N ILE A 258 -31.74 23.80 8.32
CA ILE A 258 -31.95 22.47 7.75
C ILE A 258 -33.42 22.10 7.99
N CYS A 259 -34.17 22.03 6.91
CA CYS A 259 -35.59 21.70 6.89
C CYS A 259 -36.03 21.37 5.46
N ILE A 260 -37.22 20.79 5.30
CA ILE A 260 -37.85 20.70 3.99
C ILE A 260 -38.19 22.14 3.54
N PRO A 261 -37.70 22.62 2.37
CA PRO A 261 -38.02 23.96 1.90
C PRO A 261 -39.51 24.10 1.54
N ASP A 262 -40.12 25.23 1.90
CA ASP A 262 -41.49 25.55 1.49
C ASP A 262 -41.58 25.93 0.00
N LYS A 263 -42.75 25.72 -0.61
CA LYS A 263 -43.04 26.07 -2.02
C LYS A 263 -42.86 27.56 -2.33
N GLU A 264 -42.91 28.41 -1.31
CA GLU A 264 -42.75 29.87 -1.42
C GLU A 264 -41.29 30.34 -1.44
N VAL A 265 -40.35 29.44 -1.12
CA VAL A 265 -38.91 29.72 -1.07
C VAL A 265 -38.36 30.01 -2.46
N LYS A 266 -37.51 31.02 -2.59
CA LYS A 266 -36.89 31.39 -3.87
C LYS A 266 -35.98 30.26 -4.35
N GLY A 267 -36.25 29.73 -5.53
CA GLY A 267 -35.47 28.63 -6.12
C GLY A 267 -35.90 27.24 -5.66
N TYR A 268 -37.12 27.11 -5.11
CA TYR A 268 -37.78 25.83 -4.87
C TYR A 268 -37.72 24.94 -6.12
N LYS A 269 -37.40 23.65 -5.91
CA LYS A 269 -37.22 22.66 -6.96
C LYS A 269 -38.49 21.84 -7.16
N ALA A 270 -38.46 20.79 -7.97
CA ALA A 270 -39.64 19.94 -8.15
C ALA A 270 -39.99 19.23 -6.83
N GLU A 271 -41.29 19.08 -6.52
CA GLU A 271 -41.76 18.43 -5.30
C GLU A 271 -41.24 16.99 -5.17
N GLU A 272 -41.09 16.30 -6.30
CA GLU A 272 -40.54 14.95 -6.40
C GLU A 272 -39.07 14.86 -5.97
N ASP A 273 -38.29 15.94 -6.05
CA ASP A 273 -36.87 15.95 -5.69
C ASP A 273 -36.68 15.84 -4.16
N TYR A 274 -37.68 16.24 -3.36
CA TYR A 274 -37.64 16.23 -1.89
C TYR A 274 -38.24 14.96 -1.27
N LYS A 275 -38.73 14.01 -2.09
CA LYS A 275 -39.48 12.82 -1.64
C LYS A 275 -38.76 11.91 -0.62
N LEU A 276 -37.43 12.02 -0.52
CA LEU A 276 -36.60 11.20 0.35
C LEU A 276 -36.25 11.88 1.68
N LEU A 277 -36.64 13.15 1.86
CA LEU A 277 -36.40 13.89 3.09
C LEU A 277 -37.45 13.54 4.15
N GLU A 278 -36.99 13.30 5.37
CA GLU A 278 -37.84 13.16 6.56
C GLU A 278 -38.25 14.54 7.11
N GLU A 279 -39.06 14.56 8.18
CA GLU A 279 -39.57 15.78 8.80
C GLU A 279 -38.48 16.79 9.22
N ASP A 280 -37.27 16.31 9.51
CA ASP A 280 -36.12 17.12 9.87
C ASP A 280 -35.36 17.70 8.67
N GLY A 281 -35.80 17.41 7.44
CA GLY A 281 -35.17 17.84 6.20
C GLY A 281 -33.93 17.03 5.80
N ILE A 282 -33.71 15.84 6.38
CA ILE A 282 -32.56 14.98 6.11
C ILE A 282 -33.05 13.66 5.50
N VAL A 283 -32.28 13.10 4.57
CA VAL A 283 -32.56 11.78 3.99
C VAL A 283 -32.39 10.65 5.03
N TYR A 284 -33.24 9.62 4.98
CA TYR A 284 -33.13 8.45 5.85
C TYR A 284 -32.05 7.44 5.39
N PRO A 285 -31.43 6.66 6.30
CA PRO A 285 -30.53 5.56 5.93
C PRO A 285 -31.20 4.51 5.04
N GLU A 286 -30.43 3.87 4.16
CA GLU A 286 -30.89 2.91 3.15
C GLU A 286 -31.79 3.48 2.03
N ALA A 287 -31.98 4.81 1.98
CA ALA A 287 -32.60 5.46 0.84
C ALA A 287 -31.76 5.27 -0.43
N LYS A 288 -32.41 4.80 -1.51
CA LYS A 288 -31.81 4.74 -2.85
C LYS A 288 -31.93 6.11 -3.50
N ILE A 289 -30.78 6.69 -3.83
CA ILE A 289 -30.67 8.07 -4.30
C ILE A 289 -30.14 8.12 -5.73
N THR A 290 -30.71 9.02 -6.50
CA THR A 290 -30.38 9.31 -7.89
C THR A 290 -29.95 10.78 -8.04
N GLU A 291 -29.48 11.15 -9.23
CA GLU A 291 -28.94 12.49 -9.50
C GLU A 291 -29.94 13.65 -9.27
N ALA A 292 -31.25 13.37 -9.38
CA ALA A 292 -32.30 14.37 -9.18
C ALA A 292 -32.60 14.63 -7.71
N ASP A 293 -32.35 13.64 -6.84
CA ASP A 293 -32.82 13.64 -5.47
C ASP A 293 -32.03 14.61 -4.58
N ILE A 294 -32.73 15.24 -3.65
CA ILE A 294 -32.17 16.11 -2.63
C ILE A 294 -31.90 15.27 -1.39
N ILE A 295 -30.66 15.34 -0.89
CA ILE A 295 -30.21 14.54 0.26
C ILE A 295 -30.29 15.31 1.57
N ILE A 296 -30.18 16.65 1.52
CA ILE A 296 -30.34 17.54 2.68
C ILE A 296 -31.10 18.78 2.22
N GLY A 297 -32.30 18.95 2.76
CA GLY A 297 -33.10 20.16 2.65
C GLY A 297 -32.46 21.30 3.45
N ARG A 298 -32.23 22.44 2.79
CA ARG A 298 -31.65 23.63 3.45
C ARG A 298 -32.23 24.90 2.86
N THR A 299 -32.63 25.79 3.75
CA THR A 299 -33.01 27.16 3.41
C THR A 299 -31.98 28.14 3.95
N SER A 300 -31.62 29.13 3.14
CA SER A 300 -30.62 30.15 3.48
C SER A 300 -31.23 31.56 3.36
N PRO A 301 -30.81 32.50 4.22
CA PRO A 301 -31.17 33.90 4.05
C PRO A 301 -30.56 34.49 2.76
N PRO A 302 -31.14 35.57 2.21
CA PRO A 302 -30.59 36.25 1.04
C PRO A 302 -29.21 36.87 1.33
N ARG A 303 -28.26 36.74 0.38
CA ARG A 303 -26.86 37.21 0.53
C ARG A 303 -26.68 38.73 0.48
N PHE A 304 -27.62 39.45 -0.13
CA PHE A 304 -27.56 40.91 -0.29
C PHE A 304 -28.96 41.45 -0.04
N LEU A 305 -29.14 42.17 1.07
CA LEU A 305 -30.23 43.14 1.18
C LEU A 305 -29.74 44.37 0.39
N GLY A 306 -30.26 44.56 -0.83
CA GLY A 306 -30.02 45.82 -1.53
C GLY A 306 -30.76 46.96 -0.81
N GLU A 307 -30.26 48.19 -0.89
CA GLU A 307 -30.88 49.39 -0.28
C GLU A 307 -32.35 49.62 -0.69
N MET A 308 -32.83 48.95 -1.76
CA MET A 308 -34.23 49.03 -2.20
C MET A 308 -35.19 48.03 -1.53
N ASP A 309 -34.70 47.00 -0.83
CA ASP A 309 -35.56 45.97 -0.20
C ASP A 309 -35.93 46.30 1.26
N GLU A 310 -35.38 47.37 1.85
CA GLU A 310 -35.66 47.79 3.23
C GLU A 310 -37.12 48.22 3.47
N PHE A 311 -37.86 48.61 2.43
CA PHE A 311 -39.24 49.09 2.55
C PHE A 311 -40.32 48.00 2.46
N SER A 312 -39.95 46.77 2.08
CA SER A 312 -40.85 45.62 2.05
C SER A 312 -40.59 44.70 3.24
N ILE A 313 -41.24 45.01 4.36
CA ILE A 313 -41.30 44.21 5.60
C ILE A 313 -41.79 42.76 5.33
N SER A 314 -42.29 42.48 4.13
CA SER A 314 -42.90 41.22 3.69
C SER A 314 -42.02 40.31 2.82
N ALA A 315 -40.73 40.60 2.62
CA ALA A 315 -39.88 39.77 1.75
C ALA A 315 -38.49 39.43 2.32
N ASN A 316 -38.43 38.91 3.55
CA ASN A 316 -37.36 37.98 3.93
C ASN A 316 -37.52 36.66 3.15
N ARG A 317 -37.41 36.72 1.81
CA ARG A 317 -37.57 35.55 0.95
C ARG A 317 -36.33 34.68 1.11
N LEU A 318 -36.48 33.64 1.92
CA LEU A 318 -35.52 32.54 2.02
C LEU A 318 -35.23 31.98 0.62
N ARG A 319 -34.02 31.48 0.44
CA ARG A 319 -33.57 30.82 -0.78
C ARG A 319 -33.34 29.33 -0.49
N ASP A 320 -33.73 28.48 -1.44
CA ASP A 320 -33.39 27.07 -1.38
C ASP A 320 -31.89 26.90 -1.68
N SER A 321 -31.18 26.38 -0.69
CA SER A 321 -29.75 26.05 -0.73
C SER A 321 -29.50 24.56 -0.45
N SER A 322 -30.53 23.73 -0.62
CA SER A 322 -30.52 22.28 -0.40
C SER A 322 -29.47 21.57 -1.25
N VAL A 323 -28.86 20.54 -0.67
CA VAL A 323 -27.78 19.78 -1.29
C VAL A 323 -28.34 18.64 -2.13
N LYS A 324 -27.88 18.61 -3.38
CA LYS A 324 -28.12 17.54 -4.35
C LYS A 324 -26.88 16.68 -4.49
N ILE A 325 -27.09 15.47 -4.98
CA ILE A 325 -26.00 14.61 -5.44
C ILE A 325 -25.36 15.25 -6.68
N LYS A 326 -24.08 14.94 -6.91
CA LYS A 326 -23.39 15.44 -8.09
C LYS A 326 -23.94 14.72 -9.34
N PRO A 327 -24.03 15.39 -10.49
CA PRO A 327 -24.44 14.74 -11.74
C PRO A 327 -23.55 13.52 -12.04
N GLY A 328 -24.15 12.44 -12.55
CA GLY A 328 -23.49 11.16 -12.80
C GLY A 328 -23.32 10.23 -11.60
N GLU A 329 -23.84 10.59 -10.41
CA GLU A 329 -23.67 9.79 -9.18
C GLU A 329 -25.02 9.27 -8.64
N ASN A 330 -25.02 8.02 -8.19
CA ASN A 330 -26.22 7.31 -7.71
C ASN A 330 -25.84 6.31 -6.62
N GLY A 331 -26.55 6.22 -5.50
CA GLY A 331 -26.07 5.37 -4.40
C GLY A 331 -27.14 4.95 -3.42
N ILE A 332 -26.68 4.50 -2.26
CA ILE A 332 -27.51 4.19 -1.10
C ILE A 332 -26.94 4.97 0.09
N VAL A 333 -27.80 5.62 0.87
CA VAL A 333 -27.37 6.27 2.11
C VAL A 333 -26.96 5.18 3.12
N ASP A 334 -25.70 5.17 3.55
CA ASP A 334 -25.14 4.19 4.50
C ASP A 334 -25.29 4.68 5.94
N MET A 335 -24.95 5.95 6.19
CA MET A 335 -24.93 6.53 7.53
C MET A 335 -25.30 8.02 7.47
N VAL A 336 -26.07 8.46 8.47
CA VAL A 336 -26.41 9.85 8.72
C VAL A 336 -25.91 10.21 10.11
N VAL A 337 -25.12 11.27 10.20
CA VAL A 337 -24.57 11.79 11.45
C VAL A 337 -24.99 13.23 11.61
N VAL A 338 -25.59 13.54 12.75
CA VAL A 338 -25.95 14.91 13.15
C VAL A 338 -25.16 15.22 14.41
N THR A 339 -24.38 16.29 14.36
CA THR A 339 -23.54 16.77 15.46
C THR A 339 -23.49 18.29 15.43
N ASP A 340 -22.82 18.90 16.40
CA ASP A 340 -22.45 20.32 16.34
C ASP A 340 -20.96 20.45 16.00
N ASN A 341 -20.59 21.52 15.29
CA ASN A 341 -19.19 21.89 15.07
C ASN A 341 -18.62 22.67 16.29
N ASP A 342 -17.34 23.00 16.26
CA ASP A 342 -16.67 23.75 17.35
C ASP A 342 -17.29 25.15 17.59
N GLU A 343 -18.00 25.70 16.61
CA GLU A 343 -18.70 26.99 16.69
C GLU A 343 -20.15 26.87 17.22
N GLY A 344 -20.61 25.65 17.50
CA GLY A 344 -21.98 25.36 17.93
C GLY A 344 -23.02 25.45 16.80
N ASN A 345 -22.60 25.34 15.55
CA ASN A 345 -23.48 25.20 14.38
C ASN A 345 -23.81 23.72 14.16
N ARG A 346 -25.08 23.44 13.85
CA ARG A 346 -25.52 22.09 13.53
C ARG A 346 -24.85 21.61 12.24
N LEU A 347 -24.16 20.48 12.31
CA LEU A 347 -23.45 19.81 11.23
C LEU A 347 -24.13 18.47 10.93
N VAL A 348 -24.51 18.28 9.67
CA VAL A 348 -25.07 17.02 9.14
C VAL A 348 -24.09 16.41 8.15
N GLN A 349 -23.66 15.19 8.41
CA GLN A 349 -22.80 14.41 7.54
C GLN A 349 -23.53 13.15 7.07
N LEU A 350 -23.54 12.95 5.76
CA LEU A 350 -24.07 11.76 5.12
C LEU A 350 -22.93 10.96 4.54
N LYS A 351 -22.99 9.65 4.67
CA LYS A 351 -22.11 8.72 3.97
C LYS A 351 -22.94 7.96 2.97
N ILE A 352 -22.58 8.06 1.70
CA ILE A 352 -23.24 7.37 0.60
C ILE A 352 -22.34 6.23 0.14
N ARG A 353 -22.93 5.06 -0.08
CA ARG A 353 -22.26 3.89 -0.63
C ARG A 353 -22.74 3.59 -2.04
N HIS A 354 -21.80 3.20 -2.89
CA HIS A 354 -21.99 2.85 -4.29
C HIS A 354 -21.42 1.47 -4.51
N ASP A 355 -22.25 0.50 -4.89
CA ASP A 355 -21.77 -0.81 -5.29
C ASP A 355 -21.09 -0.71 -6.67
N ARG A 356 -19.86 -1.22 -6.76
CA ARG A 356 -19.00 -1.16 -7.95
C ARG A 356 -18.69 -2.59 -8.35
N VAL A 357 -19.47 -3.09 -9.30
CA VAL A 357 -19.16 -4.33 -10.03
C VAL A 357 -18.16 -3.97 -11.13
N PRO A 358 -17.09 -4.77 -11.36
CA PRO A 358 -16.15 -4.46 -12.42
C PRO A 358 -16.81 -4.46 -13.80
N GLU A 359 -16.50 -3.44 -14.59
CA GLU A 359 -17.05 -3.25 -15.94
C GLU A 359 -15.93 -3.04 -16.98
N ILE A 360 -16.29 -3.01 -18.27
CA ILE A 360 -15.37 -2.68 -19.34
C ILE A 360 -14.83 -1.26 -19.13
N GLY A 361 -13.51 -1.09 -19.20
CA GLY A 361 -12.83 0.17 -18.90
C GLY A 361 -12.19 0.22 -17.50
N ASP A 362 -12.57 -0.68 -16.59
CA ASP A 362 -11.92 -0.77 -15.29
C ASP A 362 -10.48 -1.29 -15.42
N LYS A 363 -9.65 -0.93 -14.44
CA LYS A 363 -8.22 -1.20 -14.46
C LYS A 363 -7.84 -2.22 -13.40
N PHE A 364 -7.16 -3.27 -13.83
CA PHE A 364 -6.52 -4.25 -12.96
C PHE A 364 -4.99 -4.15 -13.08
N ALA A 365 -4.29 -4.55 -12.04
CA ALA A 365 -2.83 -4.55 -12.02
C ALA A 365 -2.30 -5.75 -11.25
N SER A 366 -1.26 -6.40 -11.78
CA SER A 366 -0.49 -7.37 -11.00
C SER A 366 0.53 -6.67 -10.09
N ARG A 367 1.07 -7.41 -9.12
CA ARG A 367 2.14 -6.94 -8.23
C ARG A 367 3.43 -6.58 -8.97
N HIS A 368 3.58 -6.99 -10.23
CA HIS A 368 4.76 -6.75 -11.08
C HIS A 368 4.66 -5.48 -11.94
N GLY A 369 3.68 -4.62 -11.66
CA GLY A 369 3.50 -3.39 -12.43
C GLY A 369 2.99 -3.64 -13.86
N GLN A 370 2.27 -4.75 -14.04
CA GLN A 370 1.52 -5.09 -15.24
C GLN A 370 0.10 -4.57 -15.08
N LYS A 371 -0.16 -3.36 -15.59
CA LYS A 371 -1.49 -2.74 -15.58
C LYS A 371 -2.21 -3.10 -16.87
N GLY A 372 -3.51 -3.35 -16.79
CA GLY A 372 -4.35 -3.56 -17.94
C GLY A 372 -5.77 -3.09 -17.72
N VAL A 373 -6.45 -2.77 -18.81
CA VAL A 373 -7.84 -2.31 -18.81
C VAL A 373 -8.73 -3.44 -19.30
N VAL A 374 -9.88 -3.65 -18.68
CA VAL A 374 -10.85 -4.65 -19.14
C VAL A 374 -11.34 -4.27 -20.53
N GLY A 375 -10.96 -5.06 -21.53
CA GLY A 375 -11.33 -4.85 -22.93
C GLY A 375 -12.53 -5.68 -23.37
N LEU A 376 -12.73 -6.85 -22.77
CA LEU A 376 -13.85 -7.75 -23.06
C LEU A 376 -14.22 -8.58 -21.82
N MET A 377 -15.51 -8.79 -21.62
CA MET A 377 -16.04 -9.75 -20.66
C MET A 377 -16.66 -10.92 -21.41
N VAL A 378 -16.17 -12.14 -21.15
CA VAL A 378 -16.57 -13.33 -21.90
C VAL A 378 -17.43 -14.23 -21.01
N PRO A 379 -18.57 -14.77 -21.51
CA PRO A 379 -19.35 -15.76 -20.80
C PRO A 379 -18.51 -16.98 -20.42
N GLN A 380 -18.76 -17.58 -19.26
CA GLN A 380 -17.93 -18.70 -18.78
C GLN A 380 -17.93 -19.89 -19.76
N GLN A 381 -19.03 -20.16 -20.46
CA GLN A 381 -19.10 -21.26 -21.43
C GLN A 381 -18.18 -21.06 -22.65
N ASP A 382 -17.87 -19.82 -23.02
CA ASP A 382 -17.07 -19.52 -24.21
C ASP A 382 -15.57 -19.43 -23.87
N MET A 383 -15.24 -19.32 -22.57
CA MET A 383 -13.87 -19.27 -22.09
C MET A 383 -13.13 -20.59 -22.35
N PRO A 384 -11.83 -20.54 -22.69
CA PRO A 384 -11.02 -21.74 -22.83
C PRO A 384 -10.85 -22.38 -21.45
N PHE A 385 -10.89 -23.71 -21.40
CA PHE A 385 -10.79 -24.46 -20.15
C PHE A 385 -9.76 -25.59 -20.27
N THR A 386 -9.12 -25.95 -19.16
CA THR A 386 -8.16 -27.06 -19.12
C THR A 386 -8.88 -28.41 -19.12
N VAL A 387 -8.17 -29.49 -19.45
CA VAL A 387 -8.70 -30.87 -19.35
C VAL A 387 -9.14 -31.23 -17.93
N SER A 388 -8.53 -30.58 -16.92
CA SER A 388 -8.90 -30.69 -15.50
C SER A 388 -10.17 -29.91 -15.12
N GLY A 389 -10.76 -29.14 -16.04
CA GLY A 389 -11.98 -28.35 -15.84
C GLY A 389 -11.74 -26.94 -15.30
N ILE A 390 -10.49 -26.48 -15.22
CA ILE A 390 -10.15 -25.13 -14.75
C ILE A 390 -10.44 -24.13 -15.88
N THR A 391 -11.27 -23.14 -15.58
CA THR A 391 -11.53 -21.99 -16.46
C THR A 391 -10.83 -20.77 -15.86
N PRO A 392 -10.04 -19.99 -16.63
CA PRO A 392 -9.35 -18.83 -16.10
C PRO A 392 -10.34 -17.72 -15.72
N ASP A 393 -9.99 -16.95 -14.70
CA ASP A 393 -10.69 -15.75 -14.27
C ASP A 393 -10.33 -14.55 -15.15
N LEU A 394 -9.08 -14.50 -15.59
CA LEU A 394 -8.49 -13.42 -16.34
C LEU A 394 -7.54 -13.96 -17.42
N ILE A 395 -7.66 -13.45 -18.65
CA ILE A 395 -6.72 -13.72 -19.74
C ILE A 395 -6.00 -12.44 -20.09
N PHE A 396 -4.68 -12.49 -20.18
CA PHE A 396 -3.87 -11.38 -20.67
C PHE A 396 -2.83 -11.83 -21.69
N SER A 397 -2.39 -10.88 -22.52
CA SER A 397 -1.56 -11.19 -23.68
C SER A 397 -0.13 -11.57 -23.32
N PRO A 398 0.42 -12.64 -23.92
CA PRO A 398 1.79 -13.08 -23.69
C PRO A 398 2.81 -12.08 -24.23
N HIS A 399 2.45 -11.23 -25.20
CA HIS A 399 3.34 -10.21 -25.80
C HIS A 399 3.88 -9.21 -24.77
N SER A 400 3.17 -9.05 -23.66
CA SER A 400 3.55 -8.12 -22.62
C SER A 400 4.67 -8.64 -21.70
N ILE A 401 4.96 -9.95 -21.68
CA ILE A 401 6.00 -10.49 -20.80
C ILE A 401 7.42 -10.26 -21.34
N PRO A 402 7.78 -10.64 -22.59
CA PRO A 402 9.14 -10.51 -23.09
C PRO A 402 9.59 -9.05 -23.20
N SER A 403 8.73 -8.19 -23.74
CA SER A 403 9.01 -6.75 -23.92
C SER A 403 9.24 -6.00 -22.60
N ARG A 404 8.73 -6.54 -21.49
CA ARG A 404 8.80 -5.91 -20.16
C ARG A 404 9.77 -6.59 -19.22
N MET A 405 10.34 -7.73 -19.63
CA MET A 405 11.25 -8.55 -18.84
C MET A 405 10.68 -8.83 -17.43
N THR A 406 9.39 -9.20 -17.37
CA THR A 406 8.67 -9.47 -16.11
C THR A 406 8.67 -10.96 -15.77
N VAL A 407 9.86 -11.56 -15.71
CA VAL A 407 10.03 -13.01 -15.43
C VAL A 407 9.50 -13.36 -14.03
N SER A 408 9.67 -12.46 -13.06
CA SER A 408 9.11 -12.58 -11.72
C SER A 408 7.59 -12.88 -11.69
N HIS A 409 6.83 -12.40 -12.69
CA HIS A 409 5.39 -12.67 -12.80
C HIS A 409 5.10 -14.12 -13.22
N LEU A 410 5.95 -14.70 -14.08
CA LEU A 410 5.84 -16.10 -14.48
C LEU A 410 6.21 -17.03 -13.32
N ILE A 411 7.29 -16.70 -12.59
CA ILE A 411 7.70 -17.45 -11.40
C ILE A 411 6.57 -17.41 -10.34
N GLU A 412 5.94 -16.24 -10.13
CA GLU A 412 4.78 -16.14 -9.23
C GLU A 412 3.60 -17.01 -9.68
N ALA A 413 3.33 -17.12 -10.99
CA ALA A 413 2.24 -17.97 -11.48
C ALA A 413 2.51 -19.47 -11.20
N VAL A 414 3.74 -19.93 -11.43
CA VAL A 414 4.19 -21.29 -11.10
C VAL A 414 4.13 -21.52 -9.59
N ALA A 415 4.69 -20.61 -8.80
CA ALA A 415 4.67 -20.66 -7.33
C ALA A 415 3.25 -20.68 -6.76
N GLY A 416 2.35 -19.86 -7.30
CA GLY A 416 0.95 -19.80 -6.87
C GLY A 416 0.22 -21.10 -7.13
N LYS A 417 0.47 -21.74 -8.28
CA LYS A 417 -0.07 -23.06 -8.59
C LYS A 417 0.52 -24.15 -7.69
N ALA A 418 1.84 -24.18 -7.49
CA ALA A 418 2.51 -25.14 -6.61
C ALA A 418 1.98 -25.03 -5.17
N GLY A 419 1.87 -23.80 -4.63
CA GLY A 419 1.34 -23.53 -3.31
C GLY A 419 -0.13 -23.91 -3.17
N ALA A 420 -0.96 -23.64 -4.18
CA ALA A 420 -2.38 -24.04 -4.19
C ALA A 420 -2.54 -25.57 -4.12
N LEU A 421 -1.74 -26.32 -4.89
CA LEU A 421 -1.79 -27.80 -4.92
C LEU A 421 -1.29 -28.45 -3.63
N HIS A 422 -0.28 -27.84 -2.98
CA HIS A 422 0.28 -28.34 -1.73
C HIS A 422 -0.40 -27.77 -0.48
N ALA A 423 -1.44 -26.94 -0.65
CA ALA A 423 -2.15 -26.26 0.42
C ALA A 423 -1.22 -25.46 1.37
N ARG A 424 -0.18 -24.82 0.81
CA ARG A 424 0.77 -23.99 1.57
C ARG A 424 1.06 -22.68 0.88
N THR A 425 1.47 -21.68 1.67
CA THR A 425 2.05 -20.46 1.13
C THR A 425 3.46 -20.71 0.65
N VAL A 426 3.88 -19.95 -0.37
CA VAL A 426 5.25 -20.00 -0.92
C VAL A 426 6.00 -18.73 -0.53
N ASP A 427 7.24 -18.87 -0.04
CA ASP A 427 8.10 -17.73 0.25
C ASP A 427 8.81 -17.23 -1.02
N ALA A 428 8.51 -16.00 -1.40
CA ALA A 428 9.06 -15.29 -2.56
C ALA A 428 9.84 -14.04 -2.16
N SER A 429 10.37 -14.00 -0.92
CA SER A 429 11.24 -12.93 -0.45
C SER A 429 12.45 -12.74 -1.37
N ALA A 430 12.83 -11.49 -1.63
CA ALA A 430 13.98 -11.23 -2.50
C ALA A 430 15.25 -11.81 -1.89
N PHE A 431 16.08 -12.46 -2.73
CA PHE A 431 17.35 -13.10 -2.35
C PHE A 431 17.26 -14.31 -1.40
N SER A 432 16.10 -14.58 -0.78
CA SER A 432 15.88 -15.71 0.15
C SER A 432 14.60 -16.47 -0.19
N ASN A 433 14.23 -16.54 -1.47
CA ASN A 433 13.05 -17.24 -1.94
C ASN A 433 13.27 -18.74 -2.09
N GLU A 434 12.17 -19.48 -2.14
CA GLU A 434 12.19 -20.86 -2.62
C GLU A 434 12.68 -20.91 -4.08
N SER A 435 13.53 -21.89 -4.39
CA SER A 435 14.15 -22.01 -5.70
C SER A 435 13.12 -22.35 -6.78
N GLU A 436 13.32 -21.83 -7.99
CA GLU A 436 12.48 -22.16 -9.14
C GLU A 436 12.43 -23.67 -9.41
N GLU A 437 13.57 -24.36 -9.26
CA GLU A 437 13.69 -25.81 -9.45
C GLU A 437 12.77 -26.58 -8.50
N SER A 438 12.78 -26.23 -7.20
CA SER A 438 11.90 -26.85 -6.19
C SER A 438 10.42 -26.63 -6.53
N LEU A 439 10.04 -25.43 -6.97
CA LEU A 439 8.65 -25.13 -7.36
C LEU A 439 8.19 -25.93 -8.59
N ARG A 440 9.09 -26.17 -9.54
CA ARG A 440 8.84 -26.99 -10.75
C ARG A 440 8.72 -28.48 -10.41
N GLU A 441 9.55 -28.97 -9.49
CA GLU A 441 9.47 -30.34 -8.98
C GLU A 441 8.13 -30.59 -8.29
N MET A 442 7.69 -29.67 -7.42
CA MET A 442 6.38 -29.73 -6.77
C MET A 442 5.21 -29.87 -7.78
N LEU A 443 5.24 -29.13 -8.90
CA LEU A 443 4.21 -29.28 -9.93
C LEU A 443 4.21 -30.69 -10.54
N THR A 444 5.41 -31.22 -10.79
CA THR A 444 5.61 -32.55 -11.38
C THR A 444 5.11 -33.66 -10.45
N GLU A 445 5.37 -33.54 -9.15
CA GLU A 445 4.85 -34.47 -8.12
C GLU A 445 3.33 -34.54 -8.11
N MET A 446 2.66 -33.41 -8.40
CA MET A 446 1.20 -33.31 -8.46
C MET A 446 0.62 -33.68 -9.84
N GLY A 447 1.44 -34.20 -10.76
CA GLY A 447 1.01 -34.63 -12.09
C GLY A 447 0.78 -33.49 -13.09
N PHE A 448 1.27 -32.29 -12.80
CA PHE A 448 1.28 -31.17 -13.74
C PHE A 448 2.62 -31.07 -14.46
N ARG A 449 2.65 -30.32 -15.57
CA ARG A 449 3.90 -30.01 -16.25
C ARG A 449 4.72 -29.03 -15.40
N GLU A 450 6.04 -29.26 -15.36
CA GLU A 450 7.00 -28.38 -14.66
C GLU A 450 6.94 -26.92 -15.11
N ASP A 451 6.61 -26.66 -16.37
CA ASP A 451 6.53 -25.33 -16.97
C ASP A 451 5.20 -24.60 -16.67
N GLY A 452 4.31 -25.23 -15.89
CA GLY A 452 2.99 -24.72 -15.53
C GLY A 452 1.96 -24.72 -16.66
N THR A 453 2.35 -25.12 -17.88
CA THR A 453 1.45 -25.13 -19.03
C THR A 453 0.46 -26.28 -18.98
N GLU A 454 -0.74 -26.07 -19.53
CA GLU A 454 -1.78 -27.08 -19.63
C GLU A 454 -2.41 -27.06 -21.01
N ARG A 455 -2.87 -28.23 -21.46
CA ARG A 455 -3.70 -28.31 -22.66
C ARG A 455 -5.05 -27.69 -22.35
N MET A 456 -5.43 -26.67 -23.13
CA MET A 456 -6.73 -26.02 -23.04
C MET A 456 -7.60 -26.36 -24.27
N ILE A 457 -8.91 -26.43 -24.05
CA ILE A 457 -9.95 -26.67 -25.06
C ILE A 457 -10.67 -25.34 -25.30
N ASN A 458 -11.04 -25.07 -26.56
CA ASN A 458 -11.78 -23.86 -26.90
C ASN A 458 -13.26 -24.04 -26.49
N GLY A 459 -13.79 -23.15 -25.66
CA GLY A 459 -15.19 -23.19 -25.21
C GLY A 459 -16.21 -23.03 -26.33
N ILE A 460 -15.83 -22.40 -27.44
CA ILE A 460 -16.73 -22.11 -28.57
C ILE A 460 -16.84 -23.32 -29.52
N THR A 461 -15.71 -23.96 -29.84
CA THR A 461 -15.65 -25.01 -30.88
C THR A 461 -15.56 -26.44 -30.33
N GLY A 462 -15.19 -26.59 -29.06
CA GLY A 462 -14.56 -27.82 -28.56
C GLY A 462 -13.12 -27.94 -29.05
#